data_AF-A0A1G2Z8Z3-F1
#
_entry.id   AF-A0A1G2Z8Z3-F1
#
_cell.length_a   1.000
_cell.length_b   1.000
_cell.length_c   1.000
_cell.angle_alpha   90.00
_cell.angle_beta   90.00
_cell.angle_gamma   90.00
#
_symmetry.space_group_name_H-M   'P 1'
#
loop_
_entity.id
_entity.type
_entity.pdbx_description
1 polymer ?
#
loop_
_entity_poly.entity_id
_entity_poly.type
_entity_poly.pdbx_seq_one_letter_code
_entity_poly.pdbx_strand_id
1 'polypeptide(L)'
;MCDVAKKFEEWGEWLCGGDVHSIQQQIFRMMWNAAVFNLIRKARELALEDGKGEVQHNWAISQFILTAYFETQSITIRRLLDKGSPRGNKNREVYSLWRLLTDIENNCDLLTRENILTNTGCPYDYESALSELHQRDISGPELARISFSEEMHGRIDSLTATGASSRKPDDTVKPEAIEILTRRLSQCQEMCDYVNKFVAHPATPESRRKKKADDIRITLGKISEAHRILCQTAAFIATNVLGEHFDHFVVESARDVFENLTIPFASEEVLAQLHEEWDTYKCNAEKWAHWNWQAELCG
;
A
#
# COMPACT_ATOMS: atom_id res chain seq x y z
N MET A 1 23.45 -3.00 21.79
CA MET A 1 23.33 -4.04 20.75
C MET A 1 21.85 -4.28 20.56
N CYS A 2 21.32 -4.01 19.37
CA CYS A 2 19.95 -4.38 19.05
C CYS A 2 19.90 -5.92 19.01
N ASP A 3 18.88 -6.51 19.61
CA ASP A 3 18.61 -7.92 19.42
C ASP A 3 18.18 -8.12 17.95
N VAL A 4 18.95 -8.90 17.19
CA VAL A 4 18.71 -9.15 15.76
C VAL A 4 17.31 -9.70 15.54
N ALA A 5 16.91 -10.70 16.33
CA ALA A 5 15.60 -11.33 16.18
C ALA A 5 14.47 -10.31 16.40
N LYS A 6 14.60 -9.49 17.44
CA LYS A 6 13.65 -8.41 17.73
C LYS A 6 13.55 -7.39 16.59
N LYS A 7 14.64 -7.16 15.86
CA LYS A 7 14.63 -6.19 14.76
C LYS A 7 13.88 -6.70 13.54
N PHE A 8 14.09 -7.96 13.18
CA PHE A 8 13.31 -8.60 12.11
C PHE A 8 11.84 -8.75 12.50
N GLU A 9 11.52 -9.05 13.76
CA GLU A 9 10.14 -9.06 14.28
C GLU A 9 9.49 -7.68 14.12
N GLU A 10 10.19 -6.60 14.49
CA GLU A 10 9.69 -5.23 14.31
C GLU A 10 9.40 -4.91 12.83
N TRP A 11 10.29 -5.28 11.91
CA TRP A 11 10.07 -5.11 10.48
C TRP A 11 8.90 -5.95 9.95
N GLY A 12 8.76 -7.19 10.45
CA GLY A 12 7.63 -8.07 10.19
C GLY A 12 6.31 -7.44 10.61
N GLU A 13 6.24 -6.91 11.82
CA GLU A 13 5.04 -6.22 12.33
C GLU A 13 4.70 -4.96 11.53
N TRP A 14 5.69 -4.19 11.08
CA TRP A 14 5.43 -3.00 10.25
C TRP A 14 4.91 -3.37 8.86
N LEU A 15 5.48 -4.42 8.26
CA LEU A 15 5.16 -4.83 6.90
C LEU A 15 3.89 -5.67 6.84
N CYS A 16 3.87 -6.78 7.58
CA CYS A 16 2.88 -7.85 7.52
C CYS A 16 2.05 -8.00 8.80
N GLY A 17 2.23 -7.12 9.79
CA GLY A 17 1.49 -7.19 11.05
C GLY A 17 -0.02 -7.03 10.90
N GLY A 18 -0.74 -7.47 11.93
CA GLY A 18 -2.21 -7.47 11.96
C GLY A 18 -2.84 -6.09 12.22
N ASP A 19 -2.05 -5.06 12.55
CA ASP A 19 -2.57 -3.73 12.82
C ASP A 19 -3.25 -3.12 11.59
N VAL A 20 -4.34 -2.40 11.83
CA VAL A 20 -5.12 -1.75 10.77
C VAL A 20 -4.29 -0.76 9.96
N HIS A 21 -3.16 -0.27 10.46
CA HIS A 21 -2.25 0.62 9.75
C HIS A 21 -0.96 -0.06 9.26
N SER A 22 -0.79 -1.38 9.39
CA SER A 22 0.36 -2.06 8.79
C SER A 22 0.42 -1.81 7.28
N ILE A 23 1.63 -1.91 6.71
CA ILE A 23 1.85 -1.60 5.30
C ILE A 23 1.01 -2.52 4.40
N GLN A 24 0.95 -3.82 4.71
CA GLN A 24 0.12 -4.79 4.01
C GLN A 24 -1.37 -4.39 4.03
N GLN A 25 -1.92 -4.04 5.20
CA GLN A 25 -3.33 -3.64 5.29
C GLN A 25 -3.62 -2.35 4.50
N GLN A 26 -2.68 -1.40 4.47
CA GLN A 26 -2.79 -0.21 3.63
C GLN A 26 -2.77 -0.57 2.13
N ILE A 27 -1.87 -1.44 1.69
CA ILE A 27 -1.77 -1.89 0.30
C ILE A 27 -3.05 -2.65 -0.11
N PHE A 28 -3.55 -3.57 0.70
CA PHE A 28 -4.75 -4.35 0.40
C PHE A 28 -5.97 -3.47 0.17
N ARG A 29 -6.22 -2.48 1.03
CA ARG A 29 -7.32 -1.52 0.83
C ARG A 29 -7.10 -0.65 -0.41
N MET A 30 -5.88 -0.20 -0.65
CA MET A 30 -5.53 0.60 -1.83
C MET A 30 -5.87 -0.17 -3.12
N MET A 31 -5.43 -1.42 -3.19
CA MET A 31 -5.58 -2.29 -4.35
C MET A 31 -7.03 -2.77 -4.54
N TRP A 32 -7.74 -3.07 -3.44
CA TRP A 32 -9.17 -3.37 -3.48
C TRP A 32 -9.97 -2.19 -4.06
N ASN A 33 -9.75 -0.97 -3.55
CA ASN A 33 -10.42 0.22 -4.06
C ASN A 33 -10.09 0.48 -5.55
N ALA A 34 -8.85 0.16 -5.97
CA ALA A 34 -8.45 0.24 -7.38
C ALA A 34 -9.13 -0.81 -8.26
N ALA A 35 -9.33 -2.03 -7.78
CA ALA A 35 -10.06 -3.06 -8.49
C ALA A 35 -11.54 -2.67 -8.68
N VAL A 36 -12.22 -2.23 -7.61
CA VAL A 36 -13.61 -1.76 -7.65
C VAL A 36 -13.77 -0.54 -8.56
N PHE A 37 -12.87 0.43 -8.48
CA PHE A 37 -12.92 1.59 -9.38
C PHE A 37 -12.74 1.19 -10.85
N ASN A 38 -11.82 0.26 -11.15
CA ASN A 38 -11.63 -0.22 -12.51
C ASN A 38 -12.86 -0.96 -13.04
N LEU A 39 -13.57 -1.70 -12.20
CA LEU A 39 -14.87 -2.29 -12.54
C LEU A 39 -15.87 -1.20 -12.95
N ILE A 40 -16.06 -0.18 -12.10
CA ILE A 40 -16.99 0.93 -12.36
C ILE A 40 -16.60 1.68 -13.65
N ARG A 41 -15.30 1.98 -13.81
CA ARG A 41 -14.75 2.63 -14.99
C ARG A 41 -15.06 1.81 -16.25
N LYS A 42 -14.83 0.50 -16.19
CA LYS A 42 -15.06 -0.37 -17.35
C LYS A 42 -16.55 -0.54 -17.67
N ALA A 43 -17.39 -0.64 -16.65
CA ALA A 43 -18.85 -0.66 -16.82
C ALA A 43 -19.33 0.61 -17.54
N ARG A 44 -18.78 1.78 -17.19
CA ARG A 44 -19.09 3.06 -17.87
C ARG A 44 -18.61 3.10 -19.32
N GLU A 45 -17.40 2.60 -19.61
CA GLU A 45 -16.89 2.52 -20.99
C GLU A 45 -17.75 1.62 -21.89
N LEU A 46 -18.41 0.61 -21.31
CA LEU A 46 -19.23 -0.36 -22.03
C LEU A 46 -20.73 -0.03 -22.00
N ALA A 47 -21.13 0.99 -21.24
CA ALA A 47 -22.53 1.38 -21.13
C ALA A 47 -23.03 1.94 -22.47
N LEU A 48 -24.30 1.64 -22.79
CA LEU A 48 -24.93 2.12 -24.02
C LEU A 48 -24.97 3.65 -24.04
N GLU A 49 -24.47 4.21 -25.14
CA GLU A 49 -24.74 5.59 -25.51
C GLU A 49 -26.24 5.73 -25.80
N ASP A 50 -26.86 6.82 -25.35
CA ASP A 50 -28.22 7.14 -25.74
C ASP A 50 -28.29 7.41 -27.26
N GLY A 51 -29.50 7.59 -27.80
CA GLY A 51 -29.68 7.94 -29.22
C GLY A 51 -29.03 9.26 -29.66
N LYS A 52 -28.33 9.97 -28.76
CA LYS A 52 -27.55 11.19 -28.98
C LYS A 52 -26.03 11.00 -28.76
N GLY A 53 -25.57 9.78 -28.46
CA GLY A 53 -24.16 9.49 -28.20
C GLY A 53 -23.71 9.71 -26.74
N GLU A 54 -24.63 10.02 -25.81
CA GLU A 54 -24.30 10.34 -24.42
C GLU A 54 -24.48 9.11 -23.51
N VAL A 55 -23.48 8.81 -22.69
CA VAL A 55 -23.54 7.70 -21.74
C VAL A 55 -24.61 7.99 -20.67
N GLN A 56 -25.64 7.16 -20.56
CA GLN A 56 -26.73 7.34 -19.58
C GLN A 56 -26.26 7.03 -18.14
N HIS A 57 -25.74 8.02 -17.43
CA HIS A 57 -25.31 7.87 -16.04
C HIS A 57 -25.61 9.11 -15.19
N ASN A 58 -25.79 8.91 -13.87
CA ASN A 58 -25.91 10.01 -12.93
C ASN A 58 -24.57 10.75 -12.81
N TRP A 59 -24.54 12.00 -13.27
CA TRP A 59 -23.33 12.83 -13.28
C TRP A 59 -22.77 13.08 -11.87
N ALA A 60 -23.63 13.42 -10.90
CA ALA A 60 -23.19 13.78 -9.55
C ALA A 60 -22.52 12.60 -8.85
N ILE A 61 -23.12 11.40 -8.93
CA ILE A 61 -22.54 10.16 -8.39
C ILE A 61 -21.21 9.85 -9.10
N SER A 62 -21.16 10.02 -10.41
CA SER A 62 -19.94 9.71 -11.18
C SER A 62 -18.78 10.65 -10.87
N GLN A 63 -19.05 11.95 -10.68
CA GLN A 63 -18.04 12.91 -10.25
C GLN A 63 -17.58 12.65 -8.83
N PHE A 64 -18.50 12.28 -7.94
CA PHE A 64 -18.17 11.90 -6.55
C PHE A 64 -17.23 10.69 -6.52
N ILE A 65 -17.57 9.60 -7.23
CA ILE A 65 -16.73 8.39 -7.29
C ILE A 65 -15.35 8.71 -7.87
N LEU A 66 -15.29 9.49 -8.95
CA LEU A 66 -14.03 9.87 -9.57
C LEU A 66 -13.15 10.67 -8.60
N THR A 67 -13.70 11.71 -8.00
CA THR A 67 -12.97 12.60 -7.07
C THR A 67 -12.50 11.82 -5.83
N ALA A 68 -13.41 11.07 -5.21
CA ALA A 68 -13.10 10.26 -4.04
C ALA A 68 -12.03 9.20 -4.35
N TYR A 69 -12.06 8.56 -5.53
CA TYR A 69 -11.02 7.64 -5.95
C TYR A 69 -9.66 8.30 -6.01
N PHE A 70 -9.53 9.42 -6.74
CA PHE A 70 -8.24 10.11 -6.87
C PHE A 70 -7.71 10.59 -5.52
N GLU A 71 -8.56 11.16 -4.67
CA GLU A 71 -8.16 11.63 -3.34
C GLU A 71 -7.72 10.49 -2.43
N THR A 72 -8.53 9.42 -2.32
CA THR A 72 -8.24 8.28 -1.44
C THR A 72 -6.98 7.52 -1.87
N GLN A 73 -6.78 7.31 -3.17
CA GLN A 73 -5.56 6.69 -3.70
C GLN A 73 -4.34 7.55 -3.44
N SER A 74 -4.43 8.85 -3.74
CA SER A 74 -3.31 9.78 -3.53
C SER A 74 -2.91 9.86 -2.06
N ILE A 75 -3.88 9.96 -1.14
CA ILE A 75 -3.65 9.98 0.31
C ILE A 75 -2.98 8.67 0.76
N THR A 76 -3.46 7.51 0.30
CA THR A 76 -2.90 6.21 0.70
C THR A 76 -1.46 6.05 0.22
N ILE A 77 -1.17 6.43 -1.03
CA ILE A 77 0.20 6.47 -1.56
C ILE A 77 1.07 7.41 -0.72
N ARG A 78 0.59 8.62 -0.39
CA ARG A 78 1.31 9.57 0.47
C ARG A 78 1.62 8.97 1.86
N ARG A 79 0.68 8.24 2.48
CA ARG A 79 0.91 7.58 3.78
C ARG A 79 2.00 6.52 3.70
N LEU A 80 1.98 5.69 2.66
CA LEU A 80 3.02 4.67 2.43
C LEU A 80 4.40 5.27 2.12
N LEU A 81 4.45 6.51 1.65
CA LEU A 81 5.68 7.28 1.40
C LEU A 81 6.05 8.23 2.55
N ASP A 82 5.36 8.16 3.69
CA ASP A 82 5.71 9.02 4.83
C ASP A 82 7.10 8.66 5.36
N LYS A 83 7.91 9.68 5.66
CA LYS A 83 9.25 9.49 6.21
C LYS A 83 9.22 9.36 7.74
N GLY A 84 8.07 9.56 8.36
CA GLY A 84 7.90 9.63 9.80
C GLY A 84 8.38 10.95 10.39
N SER A 85 8.30 11.03 11.72
CA SER A 85 8.72 12.21 12.47
C SER A 85 10.24 12.42 12.41
N PRO A 86 10.73 13.59 11.97
CA PRO A 86 12.18 13.90 11.97
C PRO A 86 12.81 13.96 13.37
N ARG A 87 11.99 13.94 14.44
CA ARG A 87 12.42 14.28 15.81
C ARG A 87 12.45 13.10 16.79
N GLY A 88 12.43 11.85 16.30
CA GLY A 88 12.56 10.66 17.16
C GLY A 88 11.47 10.53 18.24
N ASN A 89 10.34 11.23 18.07
CA ASN A 89 9.21 11.11 18.99
C ASN A 89 8.45 9.83 18.65
N LYS A 90 8.63 8.81 19.49
CA LYS A 90 8.00 7.50 19.35
C LYS A 90 6.47 7.56 19.24
N ASN A 91 5.83 8.58 19.80
CA ASN A 91 4.37 8.78 19.72
C ASN A 91 3.90 9.37 18.38
N ARG A 92 4.80 9.58 17.42
CA ARG A 92 4.50 10.07 16.06
C ARG A 92 5.10 9.18 14.97
N GLU A 93 5.35 7.95 15.34
CA GLU A 93 5.83 6.92 14.45
C GLU A 93 4.70 6.44 13.53
N VAL A 94 5.08 6.12 12.29
CA VAL A 94 4.14 5.74 11.22
C VAL A 94 4.59 4.44 10.58
N TYR A 95 3.64 3.63 10.13
CA TYR A 95 3.91 2.44 9.31
C TYR A 95 3.83 2.84 7.84
N SER A 96 4.99 2.85 7.18
CA SER A 96 5.17 3.32 5.81
C SER A 96 6.38 2.62 5.20
N LEU A 97 6.33 2.34 3.89
CA LEU A 97 7.43 1.71 3.18
C LEU A 97 8.70 2.56 3.20
N TRP A 98 8.58 3.89 3.10
CA TRP A 98 9.76 4.75 3.14
C TRP A 98 10.52 4.64 4.46
N ARG A 99 9.80 4.73 5.58
CA ARG A 99 10.40 4.56 6.91
C ARG A 99 11.00 3.17 7.10
N LEU A 100 10.29 2.11 6.68
CA LEU A 100 10.78 0.74 6.77
C LEU A 100 12.11 0.59 6.01
N LEU A 101 12.19 1.07 4.76
CA LEU A 101 13.43 1.05 3.99
C LEU A 101 14.55 1.86 4.65
N THR A 102 14.23 3.05 5.18
CA THR A 102 15.21 3.89 5.87
C THR A 102 15.76 3.18 7.10
N ASP A 103 14.92 2.47 7.83
CA ASP A 103 15.30 1.73 9.03
C ASP A 103 16.11 0.47 8.68
N ILE A 104 15.73 -0.27 7.62
CA ILE A 104 16.53 -1.37 7.07
C ILE A 104 17.91 -0.89 6.60
N GLU A 105 17.98 0.24 5.89
CA GLU A 105 19.23 0.86 5.42
C GLU A 105 20.15 1.23 6.59
N ASN A 106 19.60 1.82 7.65
CA ASN A 106 20.35 2.18 8.86
C ASN A 106 20.82 0.98 9.69
N ASN A 107 20.27 -0.22 9.45
CA ASN A 107 20.64 -1.46 10.13
C ASN A 107 21.07 -2.52 9.10
N CYS A 108 21.64 -2.10 7.96
CA CYS A 108 22.03 -3.00 6.87
C CYS A 108 23.09 -4.01 7.30
N ASP A 109 23.88 -3.68 8.32
CA ASP A 109 24.85 -4.58 8.97
C ASP A 109 24.19 -5.80 9.63
N LEU A 110 22.90 -5.74 9.95
CA LEU A 110 22.14 -6.88 10.48
C LEU A 110 21.68 -7.85 9.38
N LEU A 111 21.71 -7.44 8.10
CA LEU A 111 21.27 -8.26 6.97
C LEU A 111 22.37 -9.22 6.49
N THR A 112 22.93 -10.00 7.42
CA THR A 112 23.86 -11.08 7.09
C THR A 112 23.09 -12.32 6.65
N ARG A 113 23.75 -13.20 5.89
CA ARG A 113 23.20 -14.49 5.49
C ARG A 113 22.72 -15.31 6.69
N GLU A 114 23.54 -15.39 7.73
CA GLU A 114 23.20 -16.11 8.96
C GLU A 114 21.94 -15.53 9.62
N ASN A 115 21.86 -14.20 9.75
CA ASN A 115 20.72 -13.54 10.40
C ASN A 115 19.43 -13.73 9.60
N ILE A 116 19.48 -13.59 8.27
CA ILE A 116 18.31 -13.80 7.40
C ILE A 116 17.83 -15.24 7.51
N LEU A 117 18.72 -16.23 7.34
CA LEU A 117 18.33 -17.65 7.41
C LEU A 117 17.80 -18.05 8.79
N THR A 118 18.42 -17.52 9.85
CA THR A 118 17.95 -17.74 11.22
C THR A 118 16.54 -17.17 11.42
N ASN A 119 16.30 -15.94 10.93
CA ASN A 119 14.97 -15.33 11.00
C ASN A 119 13.91 -16.13 10.23
N THR A 120 14.27 -16.69 9.07
CA THR A 120 13.34 -17.52 8.27
C THR A 120 13.25 -18.97 8.74
N GLY A 121 13.93 -19.33 9.85
CA GLY A 121 13.99 -20.69 10.36
C GLY A 121 14.65 -21.70 9.41
N CYS A 122 15.44 -21.23 8.45
CA CYS A 122 16.08 -22.03 7.42
C CYS A 122 17.45 -22.55 7.90
N PRO A 123 17.78 -23.84 7.70
CA PRO A 123 19.11 -24.35 8.02
C PRO A 123 20.15 -23.78 7.05
N TYR A 124 21.29 -23.31 7.56
CA TYR A 124 22.39 -22.82 6.74
C TYR A 124 22.98 -23.94 5.85
N ASP A 125 23.20 -25.13 6.42
CA ASP A 125 23.68 -26.30 5.67
C ASP A 125 22.49 -27.15 5.23
N TYR A 126 21.80 -26.71 4.18
CA TYR A 126 20.63 -27.40 3.65
C TYR A 126 20.97 -28.74 2.99
N GLU A 127 22.21 -28.92 2.49
CA GLU A 127 22.65 -30.17 1.85
C GLU A 127 22.82 -31.30 2.88
N SER A 128 23.46 -31.00 4.01
CA SER A 128 23.53 -31.94 5.14
C SER A 128 22.15 -32.22 5.70
N ALA A 129 21.31 -31.20 5.89
CA ALA A 129 19.93 -31.36 6.37
C ALA A 129 19.09 -32.25 5.43
N LEU A 130 19.23 -32.09 4.11
CA LEU A 130 18.56 -32.91 3.11
C LEU A 130 19.03 -34.36 3.17
N SER A 131 20.34 -34.56 3.31
CA SER A 131 20.95 -35.90 3.41
C SER A 131 20.46 -36.66 4.65
N GLU A 132 20.38 -35.99 5.80
CA GLU A 132 19.81 -36.57 7.02
C GLU A 132 18.33 -36.90 6.88
N LEU A 133 17.56 -36.04 6.22
CA LEU A 133 16.13 -36.25 6.00
C LEU A 133 15.86 -37.44 5.08
N HIS A 134 16.63 -37.59 4.00
CA HIS A 134 16.58 -38.76 3.12
C HIS A 134 16.92 -40.06 3.86
N GLN A 135 17.88 -40.03 4.80
CA GLN A 135 18.21 -41.20 5.62
C GLN A 135 17.07 -41.60 6.58
N ARG A 136 16.23 -40.64 6.97
CA ARG A 136 15.09 -40.85 7.88
C ARG A 136 13.79 -41.20 7.16
N ASP A 137 13.77 -41.18 5.82
CA ASP A 137 12.58 -41.39 4.96
C ASP A 137 11.39 -40.50 5.35
N ILE A 138 11.67 -39.27 5.79
CA ILE A 138 10.66 -38.29 6.21
C ILE A 138 10.24 -37.45 5.00
N SER A 139 8.94 -37.29 4.81
CA SER A 139 8.35 -36.34 3.85
C SER A 139 7.50 -35.29 4.58
N GLY A 140 7.22 -34.16 3.92
CA GLY A 140 6.31 -33.13 4.43
C GLY A 140 6.98 -31.80 4.78
N PRO A 141 6.55 -31.09 5.85
CA PRO A 141 6.95 -29.70 6.12
C PRO A 141 8.46 -29.47 6.24
N GLU A 142 9.20 -30.47 6.74
CA GLU A 142 10.64 -30.36 6.93
C GLU A 142 11.41 -30.36 5.59
N LEU A 143 10.95 -31.15 4.61
CA LEU A 143 11.49 -31.13 3.24
C LEU A 143 11.21 -29.80 2.55
N ALA A 144 10.01 -29.24 2.74
CA ALA A 144 9.65 -27.92 2.20
C ALA A 144 10.55 -26.81 2.77
N ARG A 145 10.85 -26.85 4.08
CA ARG A 145 11.76 -25.91 4.74
C ARG A 145 13.19 -26.01 4.22
N ILE A 146 13.71 -27.22 3.98
CA ILE A 146 15.05 -27.43 3.41
C ILE A 146 15.11 -26.90 1.97
N SER A 147 14.09 -27.19 1.16
CA SER A 147 13.98 -26.69 -0.21
C SER A 147 13.91 -25.16 -0.25
N PHE A 148 13.15 -24.57 0.69
CA PHE A 148 13.08 -23.12 0.85
C PHE A 148 14.43 -22.52 1.27
N SER A 149 15.24 -23.24 2.06
CA SER A 149 16.59 -22.78 2.42
C SER A 149 17.49 -22.63 1.19
N GLU A 150 17.49 -23.62 0.29
CA GLU A 150 18.23 -23.54 -0.98
C GLU A 150 17.82 -22.29 -1.79
N GLU A 151 16.52 -22.05 -1.90
CA GLU A 151 16.00 -20.86 -2.59
C GLU A 151 16.45 -19.56 -1.89
N MET A 152 16.35 -19.49 -0.56
CA MET A 152 16.78 -18.34 0.23
C MET A 152 18.27 -18.07 0.07
N HIS A 153 19.11 -19.11 0.03
CA HIS A 153 20.52 -18.95 -0.28
C HIS A 153 20.74 -18.29 -1.64
N GLY A 154 20.02 -18.72 -2.68
CA GLY A 154 20.11 -18.12 -4.02
C GLY A 154 19.62 -16.66 -4.07
N ARG A 155 18.60 -16.31 -3.28
CA ARG A 155 18.16 -14.92 -3.12
C ARG A 155 19.25 -14.08 -2.45
N ILE A 156 19.82 -14.55 -1.34
CA ILE A 156 20.90 -13.87 -0.62
C ILE A 156 22.14 -13.71 -1.50
N ASP A 157 22.49 -14.71 -2.31
CA ASP A 157 23.57 -14.64 -3.29
C ASP A 157 23.40 -13.44 -4.24
N SER A 158 22.16 -13.20 -4.69
CA SER A 158 21.82 -12.05 -5.54
C SER A 158 21.95 -10.70 -4.82
N LEU A 159 21.64 -10.65 -3.52
CA LEU A 159 21.71 -9.42 -2.71
C LEU A 159 23.13 -9.08 -2.23
N THR A 160 23.96 -10.11 -2.05
CA THR A 160 25.34 -10.01 -1.54
C THR A 160 26.36 -9.99 -2.68
N ALA A 161 25.94 -10.36 -3.90
CA ALA A 161 26.78 -10.65 -5.05
C ALA A 161 27.84 -11.73 -4.78
N THR A 162 27.50 -12.71 -3.95
CA THR A 162 28.33 -13.87 -3.61
C THR A 162 27.86 -15.09 -4.40
N GLY A 163 28.79 -15.88 -4.95
CA GLY A 163 28.47 -17.13 -5.63
C GLY A 163 28.28 -18.30 -4.66
N ALA A 164 27.57 -19.35 -5.10
CA ALA A 164 27.24 -20.51 -4.28
C ALA A 164 28.45 -21.19 -3.60
N SER A 165 29.60 -21.23 -4.29
CA SER A 165 30.83 -21.85 -3.77
C SER A 165 31.60 -20.98 -2.76
N SER A 166 31.18 -19.73 -2.55
CA SER A 166 31.90 -18.74 -1.73
C SER A 166 31.05 -18.17 -0.59
N ARG A 167 29.89 -18.79 -0.31
CA ARG A 167 28.94 -18.35 0.72
C ARG A 167 29.57 -18.34 2.10
N LYS A 168 29.35 -17.26 2.86
CA LYS A 168 29.76 -17.14 4.25
C LYS A 168 28.61 -16.66 5.14
N PRO A 169 28.61 -17.01 6.43
CA PRO A 169 27.62 -16.52 7.40
C PRO A 169 27.50 -15.00 7.45
N ASP A 170 28.63 -14.29 7.30
CA ASP A 170 28.75 -12.84 7.37
C ASP A 170 28.55 -12.12 6.02
N ASP A 171 28.18 -12.84 4.95
CA ASP A 171 27.78 -12.23 3.67
C ASP A 171 26.63 -11.25 3.94
N THR A 172 26.88 -9.95 3.78
CA THR A 172 25.93 -8.90 4.13
C THR A 172 25.29 -8.32 2.86
N VAL A 173 23.97 -8.11 2.90
CA VAL A 173 23.24 -7.47 1.80
C VAL A 173 23.88 -6.14 1.44
N LYS A 174 24.08 -5.92 0.14
CA LYS A 174 24.67 -4.69 -0.37
C LYS A 174 23.72 -3.50 -0.15
N PRO A 175 24.17 -2.37 0.41
CA PRO A 175 23.34 -1.18 0.57
C PRO A 175 22.68 -0.73 -0.73
N GLU A 176 23.35 -0.91 -1.87
CA GLU A 176 22.84 -0.57 -3.20
C GLU A 176 21.54 -1.32 -3.55
N ALA A 177 21.35 -2.53 -3.02
CA ALA A 177 20.10 -3.29 -3.22
C ALA A 177 18.90 -2.58 -2.56
N ILE A 178 19.11 -1.97 -1.39
CA ILE A 178 18.09 -1.19 -0.66
C ILE A 178 17.92 0.20 -1.29
N GLU A 179 19.02 0.86 -1.68
CA GLU A 179 18.99 2.17 -2.32
C GLU A 179 18.14 2.19 -3.61
N ILE A 180 18.18 1.10 -4.39
CA ILE A 180 17.35 0.96 -5.59
C ILE A 180 15.87 1.05 -5.24
N LEU A 181 15.44 0.44 -4.13
CA LEU A 181 14.04 0.51 -3.67
C LEU A 181 13.66 1.93 -3.25
N THR A 182 14.52 2.60 -2.48
CA THR A 182 14.32 3.99 -2.06
C THR A 182 14.23 4.93 -3.28
N ARG A 183 15.10 4.73 -4.28
CA ARG A 183 15.06 5.48 -5.54
C ARG A 183 13.76 5.26 -6.29
N ARG A 184 13.24 4.02 -6.33
CA ARG A 184 11.94 3.72 -6.94
C ARG A 184 10.80 4.40 -6.19
N LEU A 185 10.77 4.36 -4.85
CA LEU A 185 9.77 5.08 -4.06
C LEU A 185 9.78 6.59 -4.34
N SER A 186 10.96 7.17 -4.59
CA SER A 186 11.09 8.60 -4.91
C SER A 186 10.38 9.01 -6.21
N GLN A 187 10.15 8.07 -7.14
CA GLN A 187 9.38 8.32 -8.37
C GLN A 187 7.91 8.66 -8.06
N CYS A 188 7.41 8.25 -6.88
CA CYS A 188 6.06 8.55 -6.43
C CYS A 188 5.96 9.88 -5.65
N GLN A 189 7.07 10.63 -5.51
CA GLN A 189 7.13 11.85 -4.68
C GLN A 189 6.20 12.97 -5.17
N GLU A 190 5.91 13.02 -6.48
CA GLU A 190 4.95 13.97 -7.05
C GLU A 190 3.55 13.81 -6.43
N MET A 191 3.14 12.57 -6.11
CA MET A 191 1.86 12.29 -5.44
C MET A 191 1.81 12.93 -4.05
N CYS A 192 2.94 12.92 -3.34
CA CYS A 192 3.04 13.53 -2.03
C CYS A 192 2.90 15.05 -2.10
N ASP A 193 3.52 15.66 -3.12
CA ASP A 193 3.41 17.10 -3.37
C ASP A 193 1.98 17.48 -3.76
N TYR A 194 1.30 16.67 -4.58
CA TYR A 194 -0.11 16.86 -4.88
C TYR A 194 -0.99 16.83 -3.62
N VAL A 195 -0.88 15.76 -2.81
CA VAL A 195 -1.70 15.62 -1.60
C VAL A 195 -1.47 16.79 -0.64
N ASN A 196 -0.21 17.14 -0.38
CA ASN A 196 0.11 18.23 0.54
C ASN A 196 -0.40 19.61 0.07
N LYS A 197 -0.67 19.78 -1.23
CA LYS A 197 -1.04 21.09 -1.81
C LYS A 197 -2.50 21.23 -2.17
N PHE A 198 -3.17 20.13 -2.53
CA PHE A 198 -4.52 20.15 -3.08
C PHE A 198 -5.53 19.32 -2.29
N VAL A 199 -5.07 18.31 -1.53
CA VAL A 199 -5.97 17.37 -0.87
C VAL A 199 -5.98 17.57 0.64
N ALA A 200 -4.81 17.49 1.28
CA ALA A 200 -4.69 17.50 2.73
C ALA A 200 -4.64 18.91 3.34
N HIS A 201 -4.17 19.89 2.59
CA HIS A 201 -4.07 21.27 3.05
C HIS A 201 -4.62 22.24 2.01
N PRO A 202 -5.41 23.26 2.42
CA PRO A 202 -5.80 24.35 1.55
C PRO A 202 -4.59 25.28 1.34
N ALA A 203 -3.63 24.84 0.52
CA ALA A 203 -2.41 25.62 0.29
C ALA A 203 -2.75 26.94 -0.39
N THR A 204 -2.17 28.05 0.08
CA THR A 204 -2.37 29.36 -0.55
C THR A 204 -1.84 29.36 -1.99
N PRO A 205 -2.35 30.23 -2.88
CA PRO A 205 -1.84 30.36 -4.24
C PRO A 205 -0.31 30.58 -4.32
N GLU A 206 0.27 31.30 -3.37
CA GLU A 206 1.72 31.55 -3.27
C GLU A 206 2.47 30.26 -2.93
N SER A 207 1.92 29.44 -2.03
CA SER A 207 2.47 28.14 -1.63
C SER A 207 2.44 27.13 -2.77
N ARG A 208 1.44 27.19 -3.65
CA ARG A 208 1.32 26.33 -4.85
C ARG A 208 2.29 26.72 -5.95
N ARG A 209 2.45 28.03 -6.22
CA ARG A 209 3.37 28.56 -7.25
C ARG A 209 4.83 28.19 -7.02
N LYS A 210 5.30 28.14 -5.76
CA LYS A 210 6.70 27.79 -5.42
C LYS A 210 7.14 26.40 -5.87
N LYS A 211 6.21 25.46 -6.06
CA LYS A 211 6.49 24.08 -6.50
C LYS A 211 5.94 23.75 -7.88
N LYS A 212 5.46 24.74 -8.65
CA LYS A 212 4.65 24.51 -9.85
C LYS A 212 3.52 23.50 -9.58
N ALA A 213 2.92 23.58 -8.39
CA ALA A 213 1.96 22.58 -7.94
C ALA A 213 0.73 22.56 -8.86
N ASP A 214 0.36 23.71 -9.43
CA ASP A 214 -0.75 23.84 -10.39
C ASP A 214 -0.48 23.07 -11.71
N ASP A 215 0.77 22.68 -12.00
CA ASP A 215 1.14 21.84 -13.15
C ASP A 215 1.06 20.33 -12.84
N ILE A 216 0.90 19.96 -11.56
CA ILE A 216 0.82 18.55 -11.14
C ILE A 216 -0.52 17.96 -11.60
N ARG A 217 -0.46 17.05 -12.57
CA ARG A 217 -1.61 16.26 -13.01
C ARG A 217 -1.47 14.84 -12.54
N ILE A 218 -2.31 14.43 -11.59
CA ILE A 218 -2.42 13.03 -11.18
C ILE A 218 -3.35 12.32 -12.16
N THR A 219 -2.81 11.34 -12.87
CA THR A 219 -3.54 10.52 -13.84
C THR A 219 -3.70 9.10 -13.33
N LEU A 220 -4.62 8.32 -13.91
CA LEU A 220 -4.74 6.89 -13.63
C LEU A 220 -3.42 6.15 -13.85
N GLY A 221 -2.66 6.52 -14.89
CA GLY A 221 -1.34 5.94 -15.16
C GLY A 221 -0.33 6.19 -14.03
N LYS A 222 -0.30 7.41 -13.46
CA LYS A 222 0.57 7.71 -12.32
C LYS A 222 0.18 6.96 -11.05
N ILE A 223 -1.13 6.81 -10.80
CA ILE A 223 -1.64 6.00 -9.68
C ILE A 223 -1.24 4.53 -9.87
N SER A 224 -1.50 3.97 -11.05
CA SER A 224 -1.17 2.56 -11.35
C SER A 224 0.33 2.27 -11.26
N GLU A 225 1.17 3.21 -11.71
CA GLU A 225 2.63 3.06 -11.59
C GLU A 225 3.07 3.14 -10.13
N ALA A 226 2.47 4.03 -9.33
CA ALA A 226 2.72 4.07 -7.90
C ALA A 226 2.29 2.77 -7.21
N HIS A 227 1.14 2.19 -7.56
CA HIS A 227 0.72 0.86 -7.08
C HIS A 227 1.79 -0.18 -7.37
N ARG A 228 2.25 -0.27 -8.63
CA ARG A 228 3.28 -1.22 -9.05
C ARG A 228 4.56 -1.07 -8.22
N ILE A 229 5.04 0.16 -8.04
CA ILE A 229 6.24 0.45 -7.26
C ILE A 229 6.07 0.05 -5.80
N LEU A 230 4.95 0.43 -5.15
CA LEU A 230 4.69 0.14 -3.75
C LEU A 230 4.54 -1.37 -3.49
N CYS A 231 3.74 -2.06 -4.30
CA CYS A 231 3.51 -3.50 -4.18
C CYS A 231 4.81 -4.28 -4.42
N GLN A 232 5.59 -3.96 -5.46
CA GLN A 232 6.85 -4.64 -5.71
C GLN A 232 7.89 -4.37 -4.63
N THR A 233 7.91 -3.16 -4.04
CA THR A 233 8.79 -2.85 -2.92
C THR A 233 8.41 -3.66 -1.68
N ALA A 234 7.11 -3.73 -1.35
CA ALA A 234 6.62 -4.53 -0.23
C ALA A 234 6.92 -6.03 -0.41
N ALA A 235 6.61 -6.60 -1.59
CA ALA A 235 6.93 -7.98 -1.91
C ALA A 235 8.43 -8.27 -1.84
N PHE A 236 9.27 -7.35 -2.35
CA PHE A 236 10.71 -7.54 -2.28
C PHE A 236 11.20 -7.67 -0.84
N ILE A 237 10.76 -6.79 0.06
CA ILE A 237 11.16 -6.83 1.47
C ILE A 237 10.64 -8.10 2.14
N ALA A 238 9.35 -8.43 1.97
CA ALA A 238 8.77 -9.64 2.53
C ALA A 238 9.59 -10.88 2.13
N THR A 239 9.79 -11.06 0.82
CA THR A 239 10.38 -12.29 0.25
C THR A 239 11.87 -12.41 0.44
N ASN A 240 12.62 -11.31 0.34
CA ASN A 240 14.08 -11.36 0.31
C ASN A 240 14.73 -10.96 1.64
N VAL A 241 14.01 -10.25 2.51
CA VAL A 241 14.53 -9.84 3.83
C VAL A 241 13.86 -10.66 4.94
N LEU A 242 12.53 -10.78 4.92
CA LEU A 242 11.79 -11.37 6.04
C LEU A 242 11.47 -12.87 5.85
N GLY A 243 11.61 -13.41 4.64
CA GLY A 243 11.17 -14.77 4.30
C GLY A 243 9.66 -14.94 4.21
N GLU A 244 8.92 -13.83 4.21
CA GLU A 244 7.47 -13.75 4.06
C GLU A 244 7.09 -13.62 2.59
N HIS A 245 5.81 -13.70 2.26
CA HIS A 245 5.35 -13.50 0.90
C HIS A 245 3.98 -12.83 0.85
N PHE A 246 3.73 -12.14 -0.26
CA PHE A 246 2.40 -11.66 -0.63
C PHE A 246 1.86 -12.61 -1.69
N ASP A 247 0.91 -13.47 -1.33
CA ASP A 247 0.24 -14.32 -2.33
C ASP A 247 -0.56 -13.48 -3.32
N HIS A 248 -1.29 -12.50 -2.78
CA HIS A 248 -2.20 -11.65 -3.53
C HIS A 248 -2.14 -10.22 -3.00
N PHE A 249 -2.29 -9.25 -3.91
CA PHE A 249 -2.43 -7.83 -3.53
C PHE A 249 -3.87 -7.35 -3.52
N VAL A 250 -4.77 -8.09 -4.17
CA VAL A 250 -6.21 -7.86 -4.11
C VAL A 250 -6.80 -9.00 -3.29
N VAL A 251 -7.46 -8.66 -2.19
CA VAL A 251 -8.11 -9.64 -1.32
C VAL A 251 -9.28 -10.26 -2.07
N GLU A 252 -9.40 -11.59 -2.00
CA GLU A 252 -10.57 -12.27 -2.54
C GLU A 252 -11.83 -11.86 -1.76
N SER A 253 -12.89 -11.56 -2.49
CA SER A 253 -14.16 -11.22 -1.90
C SER A 253 -14.90 -12.50 -1.50
N ALA A 254 -15.41 -12.55 -0.28
CA ALA A 254 -16.32 -13.61 0.15
C ALA A 254 -17.68 -13.57 -0.57
N ARG A 255 -17.98 -12.47 -1.27
CA ARG A 255 -19.19 -12.28 -2.09
C ARG A 255 -18.83 -12.10 -3.55
N ASP A 256 -19.76 -12.43 -4.43
CA ASP A 256 -19.63 -12.10 -5.84
C ASP A 256 -19.56 -10.57 -6.01
N VAL A 257 -18.45 -10.07 -6.57
CA VAL A 257 -18.23 -8.64 -6.78
C VAL A 257 -19.18 -8.04 -7.83
N PHE A 258 -19.88 -8.87 -8.60
CA PHE A 258 -20.90 -8.49 -9.56
C PHE A 258 -22.33 -8.61 -9.01
N GLU A 259 -22.50 -9.11 -7.78
CA GLU A 259 -23.81 -9.27 -7.16
C GLU A 259 -24.56 -7.93 -7.17
N ASN A 260 -25.78 -7.93 -7.72
CA ASN A 260 -26.66 -6.77 -7.85
C ASN A 260 -26.14 -5.63 -8.75
N LEU A 261 -25.06 -5.80 -9.50
CA LEU A 261 -24.51 -4.75 -10.37
C LEU A 261 -25.49 -4.31 -11.48
N THR A 262 -26.42 -5.18 -11.88
CA THR A 262 -27.43 -4.90 -12.91
C THR A 262 -28.71 -4.28 -12.36
N ILE A 263 -28.84 -4.15 -11.05
CA ILE A 263 -30.04 -3.60 -10.41
C ILE A 263 -29.91 -2.06 -10.38
N PRO A 264 -30.91 -1.29 -10.85
CA PRO A 264 -30.90 0.16 -10.74
C PRO A 264 -30.72 0.61 -9.29
N PHE A 265 -29.93 1.68 -9.10
CA PHE A 265 -29.63 2.21 -7.76
C PHE A 265 -30.88 2.69 -6.99
N ALA A 266 -31.92 3.10 -7.72
CA ALA A 266 -33.22 3.49 -7.18
C ALA A 266 -34.33 3.13 -8.17
N SER A 267 -35.48 2.68 -7.66
CA SER A 267 -36.73 2.60 -8.44
C SER A 267 -37.38 3.98 -8.56
N GLU A 268 -38.39 4.13 -9.42
CA GLU A 268 -39.14 5.39 -9.55
C GLU A 268 -39.81 5.79 -8.23
N GLU A 269 -40.33 4.84 -7.45
CA GLU A 269 -40.91 5.12 -6.14
C GLU A 269 -39.87 5.61 -5.13
N VAL A 270 -38.63 5.10 -5.22
CA VAL A 270 -37.52 5.50 -4.34
C VAL A 270 -36.99 6.89 -4.72
N LEU A 271 -37.03 7.28 -6.00
CA LEU A 271 -36.57 8.60 -6.45
C LEU A 271 -37.33 9.76 -5.76
N ALA A 272 -38.63 9.59 -5.49
CA ALA A 272 -39.41 10.59 -4.76
C ALA A 272 -38.87 10.82 -3.35
N GLN A 273 -38.50 9.75 -2.64
CA GLN A 273 -37.91 9.83 -1.30
C GLN A 273 -36.51 10.44 -1.34
N LEU A 274 -35.71 10.15 -2.37
CA LEU A 274 -34.38 10.74 -2.54
C LEU A 274 -34.43 12.26 -2.80
N HIS A 275 -35.45 12.76 -3.50
CA HIS A 275 -35.66 14.20 -3.63
C HIS A 275 -35.99 14.86 -2.30
N GLU A 276 -36.87 14.25 -1.49
CA GLU A 276 -37.21 14.76 -0.17
C GLU A 276 -35.97 14.80 0.76
N GLU A 277 -35.14 13.76 0.73
CA GLU A 277 -33.91 13.71 1.51
C GLU A 277 -32.90 14.79 1.06
N TRP A 278 -32.74 14.99 -0.25
CA TRP A 278 -31.88 16.04 -0.79
C TRP A 278 -32.34 17.43 -0.35
N ASP A 279 -33.63 17.72 -0.48
CA ASP A 279 -34.21 19.00 -0.09
C ASP A 279 -34.11 19.23 1.42
N THR A 280 -34.27 18.17 2.22
CA THR A 280 -34.07 18.20 3.68
C THR A 280 -32.63 18.54 4.04
N TYR A 281 -31.64 17.85 3.45
CA TYR A 281 -30.23 18.14 3.67
C TYR A 281 -29.89 19.58 3.27
N LYS A 282 -30.36 20.01 2.09
CA LYS A 282 -30.15 21.37 1.58
C LYS A 282 -30.73 22.42 2.53
N CYS A 283 -31.99 22.27 2.94
CA CYS A 283 -32.65 23.18 3.88
C CYS A 283 -31.90 23.26 5.22
N ASN A 284 -31.40 22.13 5.73
CA ASN A 284 -30.59 22.11 6.94
C ASN A 284 -29.24 22.81 6.75
N ALA A 285 -28.56 22.59 5.62
CA ALA A 285 -27.30 23.26 5.32
C ALA A 285 -27.46 24.79 5.18
N GLU A 286 -28.56 25.24 4.59
CA GLU A 286 -28.89 26.68 4.48
C GLU A 286 -29.09 27.34 5.85
N LYS A 287 -29.63 26.62 6.85
CA LYS A 287 -29.73 27.13 8.23
C LYS A 287 -28.38 27.42 8.86
N TRP A 288 -27.32 26.67 8.50
CA TRP A 288 -25.98 26.90 9.04
C TRP A 288 -25.40 28.26 8.60
N ALA A 289 -25.79 28.76 7.42
CA ALA A 289 -25.43 30.12 6.98
C ALA A 289 -26.10 31.21 7.84
N HIS A 290 -27.16 30.85 8.57
CA HIS A 290 -27.93 31.73 9.45
C HIS A 290 -27.79 31.32 10.92
N TRP A 291 -26.68 30.67 11.28
CA TRP A 291 -26.38 30.26 12.64
C TRP A 291 -26.41 31.43 13.63
N ASN A 292 -27.23 31.30 14.68
CA ASN A 292 -27.40 32.32 15.72
C ASN A 292 -26.30 32.21 16.80
N TRP A 293 -25.06 32.50 16.41
CA TRP A 293 -23.90 32.47 17.31
C TRP A 293 -24.04 33.39 18.53
N GLN A 294 -24.87 34.44 18.45
CA GLN A 294 -25.08 35.40 19.54
C GLN A 294 -25.85 34.78 20.71
N ALA A 295 -26.81 33.89 20.44
CA ALA A 295 -27.54 33.17 21.47
C ALA A 295 -26.65 32.18 22.21
N GLU A 296 -25.68 31.55 21.53
CA GLU A 296 -24.74 30.59 22.13
C GLU A 296 -23.65 31.25 22.97
N LEU A 297 -23.25 32.48 22.67
CA LEU A 297 -22.30 33.23 23.50
C LEU A 297 -22.93 33.84 24.76
N CYS A 298 -24.25 34.05 24.76
CA CYS A 298 -24.97 34.71 25.86
C CYS A 298 -25.71 33.73 26.80
N GLY A 299 -25.64 32.42 26.54
CA GLY A 299 -26.26 31.37 27.36
C GLY A 299 -25.23 30.53 28.10
#